data_AF-A0A4U2YWK1-F1
#
_entry.id   AF-A0A4U2YWK1-F1
#
_cell.length_a   1.000
_cell.length_b   1.000
_cell.length_c   1.000
_cell.angle_alpha   90.00
_cell.angle_beta   90.00
_cell.angle_gamma   90.00
#
_symmetry.space_group_name_H-M   'P 1'
#
loop_
_entity.id
_entity.type
_entity.pdbx_description
1 polymer ?
#
loop_
_entity_poly.entity_id
_entity_poly.type
_entity_poly.pdbx_seq_one_letter_code
_entity_poly.pdbx_strand_id
1 'polypeptide(L)'
;MDIVVTIPKSEYRNDDRETVVYQQGDYEQFWQLTRRPKNLNIGDRVYFVKHGYIESSMKVKRIEVKATATCEVTSRTWNGCLIFMDDLRHEQLEQVRGFQGFRYRWW
;
A
#
# COMPACT_ATOMS: atom_id res chain seq x y z
N MET A 1 -11.66 -9.12 -1.98
CA MET A 1 -11.32 -9.33 -0.56
C MET A 1 -10.13 -8.47 -0.21
N ASP A 2 -10.32 -7.62 0.79
CA ASP A 2 -9.30 -6.70 1.29
C ASP A 2 -8.01 -7.41 1.73
N ILE A 3 -6.90 -6.69 1.63
CA ILE A 3 -5.59 -7.15 2.11
C ILE A 3 -5.00 -6.21 3.15
N VAL A 4 -4.11 -6.74 3.96
CA VAL A 4 -3.29 -6.00 4.93
C VAL A 4 -1.83 -6.17 4.54
N VAL A 5 -1.09 -5.06 4.54
CA VAL A 5 0.35 -5.00 4.31
C VAL A 5 1.03 -4.28 5.47
N THR A 6 2.31 -4.53 5.69
CA THR A 6 3.09 -3.81 6.70
C THR A 6 4.10 -2.91 6.02
N ILE A 7 4.13 -1.64 6.43
CA ILE A 7 5.17 -0.72 6.02
C ILE A 7 6.44 -1.06 6.82
N PRO A 8 7.58 -1.35 6.17
CA PRO A 8 8.84 -1.56 6.89
C PRO A 8 9.25 -0.29 7.64
N LYS A 9 9.82 -0.43 8.85
CA LYS A 9 10.27 0.72 9.66
C LYS A 9 11.23 1.66 8.92
N SER A 10 12.05 1.11 8.01
CA SER A 10 12.96 1.90 7.17
C SER A 10 12.25 2.82 6.17
N GLU A 11 11.01 2.48 5.79
CA GLU A 11 10.23 3.22 4.80
C GLU A 11 9.26 4.23 5.43
N TYR A 12 9.15 4.29 6.77
CA TYR A 12 8.21 5.20 7.46
C TYR A 12 8.37 6.66 7.03
N ARG A 13 9.61 7.13 6.90
CA ARG A 13 9.91 8.51 6.48
C ARG A 13 9.54 8.78 5.02
N ASN A 14 9.65 7.78 4.15
CA ASN A 14 9.28 7.92 2.74
C ASN A 14 7.76 7.93 2.61
N ASP A 15 7.09 7.01 3.30
CA ASP A 15 5.63 6.93 3.37
C ASP A 15 4.98 8.22 3.92
N ASP A 16 5.56 8.82 4.97
CA ASP A 16 5.09 10.12 5.48
C ASP A 16 5.21 11.23 4.44
N ARG A 17 6.32 11.25 3.69
CA ARG A 17 6.55 12.23 2.61
C ARG A 17 5.60 12.00 1.44
N GLU A 18 5.45 10.75 1.01
CA GLU A 18 4.56 10.37 -0.08
C GLU A 18 3.11 10.70 0.25
N THR A 19 2.67 10.48 1.50
CA THR A 19 1.32 10.84 1.96
C THR A 19 1.09 12.36 1.90
N VAL A 20 2.05 13.17 2.34
CA VAL A 20 1.94 14.65 2.27
C VAL A 20 1.86 15.12 0.82
N VAL A 21 2.64 14.52 -0.06
CA VAL A 21 2.68 14.87 -1.49
C VAL A 21 1.40 14.38 -2.21
N TYR A 22 0.90 13.19 -1.89
CA TYR A 22 -0.36 12.66 -2.39
C TYR A 22 -1.54 13.59 -2.06
N GLN A 23 -1.59 14.11 -0.83
CA GLN A 23 -2.62 15.06 -0.40
C GLN A 23 -2.59 16.41 -1.15
N GLN A 24 -1.50 16.75 -1.84
CA GLN A 24 -1.38 17.98 -2.64
C GLN A 24 -1.99 17.85 -4.05
N GLY A 25 -2.40 16.64 -4.46
CA GLY A 25 -3.41 16.47 -5.52
C GLY A 25 -2.96 15.99 -6.90
N ASP A 26 -1.71 15.57 -7.09
CA ASP A 26 -1.21 15.24 -8.45
C ASP A 26 -0.37 13.95 -8.55
N TYR A 27 -0.44 13.06 -7.55
CA TYR A 27 0.41 11.87 -7.49
C TYR A 27 -0.40 10.57 -7.35
N GLU A 28 -0.01 9.53 -8.09
CA GLU A 28 -0.55 8.18 -7.93
C GLU A 28 0.22 7.43 -6.84
N GLN A 29 -0.51 6.93 -5.82
CA GLN A 29 0.09 6.08 -4.79
C GLN A 29 0.02 4.62 -5.22
N PHE A 30 1.13 3.90 -5.05
CA PHE A 30 1.18 2.48 -5.37
C PHE A 30 1.99 1.69 -4.34
N TRP A 31 1.67 0.40 -4.22
CA TRP A 31 2.38 -0.54 -3.37
C TRP A 31 2.85 -1.75 -4.16
N GLN A 32 4.11 -2.14 -3.96
CA GLN A 32 4.67 -3.32 -4.60
C GLN A 32 4.49 -4.56 -3.73
N LEU A 33 4.00 -5.63 -4.35
CA LEU A 33 3.98 -6.97 -3.76
C LEU A 33 4.84 -7.93 -4.59
N THR A 34 5.41 -8.91 -3.88
CA THR A 34 6.18 -10.00 -4.49
C THR A 34 5.32 -10.90 -5.38
N ARG A 35 4.01 -11.00 -5.11
CA ARG A 35 3.04 -11.78 -5.90
C ARG A 35 1.66 -11.13 -5.86
N ARG A 36 0.85 -11.38 -6.89
CA ARG A 36 -0.55 -10.94 -6.95
C ARG A 36 -1.41 -11.66 -5.90
N PRO A 37 -2.14 -10.93 -5.03
CA PRO A 37 -3.19 -11.52 -4.21
C PRO A 37 -4.31 -12.06 -5.10
N LYS A 38 -4.63 -13.36 -4.97
CA LYS A 38 -5.61 -14.04 -5.84
C LYS A 38 -7.03 -13.48 -5.71
N ASN A 39 -7.40 -13.03 -4.50
CA ASN A 39 -8.77 -12.60 -4.19
C ASN A 39 -8.90 -11.07 -4.04
N LEU A 40 -7.87 -10.31 -4.41
CA LEU A 40 -7.92 -8.85 -4.43
C LEU A 40 -8.40 -8.35 -5.80
N ASN A 41 -9.43 -7.51 -5.77
CA ASN A 41 -10.10 -6.93 -6.91
C ASN A 41 -10.05 -5.39 -6.85
N ILE A 42 -10.34 -4.76 -7.98
CA ILE A 42 -10.54 -3.31 -8.04
C ILE A 42 -11.74 -2.96 -7.14
N GLY A 43 -11.58 -1.92 -6.33
CA GLY A 43 -12.58 -1.47 -5.36
C GLY A 43 -12.43 -2.05 -3.94
N ASP A 44 -11.67 -3.14 -3.77
CA ASP A 44 -11.24 -3.61 -2.44
C ASP A 44 -10.28 -2.61 -1.80
N ARG A 45 -9.95 -2.78 -0.52
CA ARG A 45 -9.00 -1.93 0.20
C ARG A 45 -7.70 -2.65 0.56
N VAL A 46 -6.63 -1.88 0.58
CA VAL A 46 -5.33 -2.24 1.16
C VAL A 46 -5.20 -1.48 2.47
N TYR A 47 -4.97 -2.21 3.57
CA TYR A 47 -4.77 -1.66 4.90
C TYR A 47 -3.27 -1.67 5.24
N PHE A 48 -2.77 -0.57 5.78
CA PHE A 48 -1.36 -0.38 6.07
C PHE A 48 -1.09 -0.46 7.57
N VAL A 49 -0.23 -1.39 7.95
CA VAL A 49 0.28 -1.52 9.30
C VAL A 49 1.51 -0.64 9.48
N LYS A 50 1.42 0.32 10.39
CA LYS A 50 2.49 1.24 10.79
C LYS A 50 2.43 1.44 12.31
N HIS A 51 3.59 1.60 12.94
CA HIS A 51 3.75 1.61 14.42
C HIS A 51 3.08 0.45 15.19
N GLY A 52 2.80 -0.69 14.53
CA GLY A 52 2.14 -1.83 15.14
C GLY A 52 0.61 -1.77 15.17
N TYR A 53 0.00 -0.82 14.44
CA TYR A 53 -1.44 -0.68 14.27
C TYR A 53 -1.78 -0.59 12.79
N ILE A 54 -3.02 -0.91 12.43
CA ILE A 54 -3.55 -0.53 11.12
C ILE A 54 -3.94 0.96 11.20
N GLU A 55 -3.12 1.82 10.59
CA GLU A 55 -3.23 3.29 10.69
C GLU A 55 -3.93 3.93 9.49
N SER A 56 -3.97 3.24 8.35
CA SER A 56 -4.59 3.77 7.15
C SER A 56 -5.05 2.67 6.20
N SER A 57 -5.92 3.05 5.28
CA SER A 57 -6.34 2.20 4.18
C SER A 57 -6.53 3.00 2.91
N MET A 58 -6.37 2.34 1.76
CA MET A 58 -6.61 2.93 0.45
C MET A 58 -7.37 1.95 -0.44
N LYS A 59 -8.19 2.47 -1.35
CA LYS A 59 -8.98 1.70 -2.29
C LYS A 59 -8.14 1.32 -3.51
N VAL A 60 -8.26 0.08 -3.97
CA VAL A 60 -7.57 -0.41 -5.17
C VAL A 60 -8.24 0.16 -6.41
N LYS A 61 -7.46 0.90 -7.22
CA LYS A 61 -7.89 1.45 -8.50
C LYS A 61 -7.44 0.58 -9.67
N ARG A 62 -6.21 0.06 -9.61
CA ARG A 62 -5.61 -0.73 -10.69
C ARG A 62 -4.58 -1.71 -10.12
N ILE A 63 -4.50 -2.91 -10.72
CA ILE A 63 -3.49 -3.93 -10.38
C ILE A 63 -2.73 -4.27 -11.64
N GLU A 64 -1.43 -4.09 -11.63
CA GLU A 64 -0.57 -4.46 -12.76
C GLU A 64 0.36 -5.61 -12.35
N VAL A 65 0.36 -6.69 -13.14
CA VAL A 65 1.14 -7.90 -12.88
C VAL A 65 2.30 -7.93 -13.86
N LYS A 66 3.53 -8.05 -13.35
CA LYS A 66 4.78 -7.92 -14.14
C LYS A 66 5.00 -6.50 -14.69
N ALA A 67 4.59 -5.49 -13.93
CA ALA A 67 4.88 -4.11 -14.26
C ALA A 67 6.28 -3.71 -13.76
N THR A 68 6.92 -2.85 -14.54
CA THR A 68 8.09 -2.08 -14.17
C THR A 68 7.61 -0.65 -14.02
N ALA A 69 7.53 -0.13 -12.79
CA ALA A 69 7.23 1.29 -12.57
C ALA A 69 8.41 1.97 -11.88
N THR A 70 8.77 3.15 -12.38
CA THR A 70 9.76 4.01 -11.75
C THR A 70 9.03 5.04 -10.90
N CYS A 71 9.29 5.06 -9.60
CA CYS A 71 8.80 6.10 -8.71
C CYS A 71 9.57 7.39 -9.01
N GLU A 72 8.88 8.44 -9.45
CA GLU A 72 9.50 9.73 -9.76
C GLU A 72 10.13 10.39 -8.53
N VAL A 73 9.53 10.18 -7.35
CA VAL A 73 9.97 10.81 -6.08
C VAL A 73 11.26 10.20 -5.54
N THR A 74 11.45 8.89 -5.69
CA THR A 74 12.63 8.19 -5.14
C THR A 74 13.64 7.79 -6.21
N SER A 75 13.32 7.99 -7.49
CA SER A 75 14.09 7.50 -8.65
C SER A 75 14.35 5.98 -8.62
N ARG A 76 13.54 5.21 -7.89
CA ARG A 76 13.65 3.75 -7.78
C ARG A 76 12.71 3.06 -8.75
N THR A 77 13.23 2.05 -9.44
CA THR A 77 12.44 1.18 -10.32
C THR A 77 11.99 -0.07 -9.57
N TRP A 78 10.67 -0.28 -9.53
CA TRP A 78 10.04 -1.42 -8.91
C TRP A 78 9.55 -2.39 -9.98
N ASN A 79 9.96 -3.67 -9.87
CA ASN A 79 9.58 -4.75 -10.77
C ASN A 79 8.68 -5.74 -10.04
N GLY A 80 7.45 -5.99 -10.51
CA GLY A 80 6.61 -7.02 -9.91
C GLY A 80 5.11 -6.78 -10.03
N CYS A 81 4.37 -7.08 -8.95
CA CYS A 81 2.95 -6.78 -8.87
C CYS A 81 2.79 -5.41 -8.21
N LEU A 82 2.26 -4.44 -8.94
CA LEU A 82 2.00 -3.10 -8.45
C LEU A 82 0.50 -2.90 -8.25
N ILE A 83 0.13 -2.42 -7.07
CA ILE A 83 -1.25 -2.07 -6.74
C ILE A 83 -1.32 -0.56 -6.67
N PHE A 84 -2.05 0.06 -7.57
CA PHE A 84 -2.32 1.50 -7.58
C PHE A 84 -3.60 1.77 -6.80
N MET A 85 -3.56 2.78 -5.95
CA MET A 85 -4.61 3.02 -4.97
C MET A 85 -4.96 4.51 -4.86
N ASP A 86 -6.18 4.77 -4.39
CA ASP A 86 -6.71 6.10 -4.09
C ASP A 86 -7.58 6.07 -2.81
N ASP A 87 -8.32 7.15 -2.54
CA ASP A 87 -9.27 7.21 -1.41
C ASP A 87 -8.60 6.87 -0.07
N LEU A 88 -7.53 7.60 0.26
CA LEU A 88 -6.81 7.50 1.52
C LEU A 88 -7.77 7.74 2.69
N ARG A 89 -7.79 6.80 3.63
CA ARG A 89 -8.51 6.93 4.89
C ARG A 89 -7.57 6.68 6.05
N HIS A 90 -7.69 7.52 7.07
CA HIS A 90 -7.07 7.26 8.36
C HIS A 90 -7.91 6.25 9.11
N GLU A 91 -7.25 5.20 9.58
CA GLU A 91 -7.81 4.10 10.34
C GLU A 91 -7.18 4.09 11.73
N GLN A 92 -7.88 3.57 12.73
CA GLN A 92 -7.28 3.29 14.04
C GLN A 92 -7.83 1.96 14.52
N LEU A 93 -7.41 0.89 13.85
CA LEU A 93 -7.92 -0.47 14.09
C LEU A 93 -6.94 -1.27 14.96
N GLU A 94 -7.05 -2.60 14.87
CA GLU A 94 -6.35 -3.58 15.69
C GLU A 94 -4.84 -3.39 15.75
N GLN A 95 -4.26 -3.82 16.88
CA GLN A 95 -2.83 -3.96 17.02
C GLN A 95 -2.35 -5.18 16.20
N VAL A 96 -1.45 -4.95 15.26
CA VAL A 96 -0.94 -5.98 14.36
C VAL A 96 0.58 -5.99 14.41
N ARG A 97 1.15 -7.15 14.74
CA ARG A 97 2.59 -7.37 14.60
C ARG A 97 2.97 -7.34 13.12
N GLY A 98 3.90 -6.46 12.76
CA GLY A 98 4.38 -6.33 11.39
C GLY A 98 4.87 -7.64 10.78
N PHE A 99 4.62 -7.82 9.49
CA PHE A 99 4.99 -9.01 8.72
C PHE A 99 5.47 -8.64 7.31
N GLN A 100 6.13 -9.57 6.63
CA GLN A 100 6.52 -9.38 5.23
C GLN A 100 5.45 -9.92 4.28
N GLY A 101 5.20 -9.20 3.18
CA GLY A 101 4.19 -9.57 2.18
C GLY A 101 2.79 -9.03 2.51
N PHE A 102 1.76 -9.82 2.24
CA PHE A 102 0.36 -9.46 2.49
C PHE A 102 -0.40 -10.60 3.18
N ARG A 103 -1.47 -10.23 3.87
CA ARG A 103 -2.49 -11.14 4.42
C ARG A 103 -3.87 -10.68 3.95
N TYR A 104 -4.83 -11.59 3.85
CA TYR A 104 -6.23 -11.18 3.64
C TYR A 104 -6.82 -10.69 4.95
N ARG A 105 -7.66 -9.67 4.91
CA ARG A 105 -8.40 -9.19 6.09
C ARG A 105 -9.08 -10.36 6.82
N TRP A 106 -8.96 -10.39 8.14
CA TRP A 106 -9.37 -11.53 8.99
C TRP A 106 -10.33 -11.16 10.13
N TRP A 107 -10.78 -9.90 10.17
CA TRP A 107 -11.78 -9.40 11.11
C TRP A 107 -13.07 -9.01 10.37
#